data_AF-A0A0B2QT37-F1
#
_entry.id   AF-A0A0B2QT37-F1
#
_cell.length_a   1.000
_cell.length_b   1.000
_cell.length_c   1.000
_cell.angle_alpha   90.00
_cell.angle_beta   90.00
_cell.angle_gamma   90.00
#
_symmetry.space_group_name_H-M   'P 1'
#
loop_
_entity.id
_entity.type
_entity.pdbx_description
1 polymer ?
#
loop_
_entity_poly.entity_id
_entity_poly.type
_entity_poly.pdbx_seq_one_letter_code
_entity_poly.pdbx_strand_id
1 'polypeptide(L)'
;MTEKDYQRKKNKFLPKIHAWVQEHGGETIIPFSCALERNLADMPPDEAAKYCEENKTQRSVQSICCTVVKCLIAKLGTLLWLCYG
;
A
#
# COMPACT_ATOMS: atom_id res chain seq x y z
N MET A 1 -11.28 3.21 5.73
CA MET A 1 -10.70 4.50 5.31
C MET A 1 -11.57 4.99 4.17
N THR A 2 -12.24 6.14 4.31
CA THR A 2 -13.05 6.65 3.19
C THR A 2 -12.13 7.27 2.13
N GLU A 3 -12.62 7.43 0.91
CA GLU A 3 -11.86 8.04 -0.18
C GLU A 3 -11.33 9.44 0.17
N LYS A 4 -12.14 10.22 0.89
CA LYS A 4 -11.76 11.55 1.41
C LYS A 4 -10.64 11.48 2.45
N ASP A 5 -10.62 10.46 3.31
CA ASP A 5 -9.55 10.26 4.29
C ASP A 5 -8.24 9.87 3.61
N TYR A 6 -8.33 9.06 2.55
CA TYR A 6 -7.18 8.63 1.75
C TYR A 6 -6.51 9.82 1.04
N GLN A 7 -7.31 10.68 0.37
CA GLN A 7 -6.82 11.90 -0.26
C GLN A 7 -6.18 12.86 0.76
N ARG A 8 -6.77 12.99 1.96
CA ARG A 8 -6.25 13.86 3.02
C ARG A 8 -5.02 13.27 3.74
N LYS A 9 -4.65 12.02 3.46
CA LYS A 9 -3.58 11.26 4.13
C LYS A 9 -3.67 11.34 5.67
N LYS A 10 -4.88 11.50 6.20
CA LYS A 10 -5.15 11.68 7.63
C LYS A 10 -6.24 10.71 8.04
N ASN A 11 -5.93 9.86 9.01
CA ASN A 11 -6.88 8.91 9.59
C ASN A 11 -6.63 8.78 11.09
N LYS A 12 -7.70 8.79 11.90
CA LYS A 12 -7.65 8.67 13.37
C LYS A 12 -7.03 7.37 13.87
N PHE A 13 -7.07 6.31 13.06
CA PHE A 13 -6.55 5.00 13.44
C PHE A 13 -5.09 4.78 13.03
N LEU A 14 -4.58 5.53 12.05
CA LEU A 14 -3.25 5.31 11.47
C LEU A 14 -2.11 5.49 12.50
N PRO A 15 -2.12 6.51 13.37
CA PRO A 15 -1.07 6.68 14.38
C PRO A 15 -1.03 5.53 15.39
N LYS A 16 -2.20 5.00 15.78
CA LYS A 16 -2.30 3.89 16.74
C LYS A 16 -1.75 2.58 16.14
N ILE A 17 -2.12 2.29 14.90
CA ILE A 17 -1.63 1.10 14.19
C ILE A 17 -0.13 1.24 13.92
N HIS A 18 0.33 2.43 13.52
CA HIS A 18 1.76 2.68 13.32
C HIS A 18 2.56 2.43 14.58
N ALA A 19 2.12 2.96 15.74
CA ALA A 19 2.79 2.71 17.02
C ALA A 19 2.85 1.20 17.33
N TRP A 20 1.73 0.49 17.18
CA TRP A 20 1.68 -0.95 17.46
C TRP A 20 2.60 -1.76 16.54
N VAL A 21 2.63 -1.48 15.23
CA VAL A 21 3.50 -2.19 14.29
C VAL A 21 4.98 -1.88 14.54
N GLN A 22 5.33 -0.64 14.91
CA GLN A 22 6.70 -0.29 15.29
C GLN A 22 7.17 -1.10 16.50
N GLU A 23 6.29 -1.39 17.46
CA GLU A 23 6.60 -2.25 18.60
C GLU A 23 6.71 -3.75 18.23
N HIS A 24 6.08 -4.20 17.14
CA HIS A 24 5.94 -5.62 16.78
C HIS A 24 6.76 -6.05 15.54
N GLY A 25 7.86 -5.35 15.25
CA GLY A 25 8.79 -5.74 14.18
C GLY A 25 8.93 -4.72 13.04
N GLY A 26 8.22 -3.59 13.10
CA GLY A 26 8.47 -2.43 12.25
C GLY A 26 8.26 -2.68 10.76
N GLU A 27 7.36 -3.61 10.40
CA GLU A 27 7.07 -3.90 9.00
C GLU A 27 6.42 -2.69 8.29
N THR A 28 6.65 -2.59 6.97
CA THR A 28 6.15 -1.47 6.15
C THR A 28 4.63 -1.44 6.11
N ILE A 29 4.03 -0.35 6.57
CA ILE A 29 2.58 -0.13 6.48
C ILE A 29 2.26 0.62 5.19
N ILE A 30 1.35 0.07 4.39
CA ILE A 30 0.82 0.73 3.20
C ILE A 30 -0.63 1.13 3.46
N PRO A 31 -0.94 2.44 3.54
CA PRO A 31 -2.33 2.88 3.60
C PRO A 31 -3.02 2.57 2.26
N PHE A 32 -4.19 1.92 2.33
CA PHE A 32 -4.97 1.49 1.18
C PHE A 32 -6.47 1.79 1.38
N SER A 33 -7.16 2.12 0.29
CA SER A 33 -8.61 2.36 0.30
C SER A 33 -9.31 1.45 -0.70
N CYS A 34 -10.06 0.45 -0.20
CA CYS A 34 -10.80 -0.48 -1.06
C CYS A 34 -11.84 0.21 -1.94
N ALA A 35 -12.50 1.25 -1.42
CA ALA A 35 -13.58 1.94 -2.14
C ALA A 35 -13.05 2.70 -3.37
N LEU A 36 -11.93 3.41 -3.21
CA LEU A 36 -11.27 4.13 -4.30
C LEU A 36 -10.80 3.17 -5.39
N GLU A 37 -10.17 2.07 -5.00
CA GLU A 37 -9.55 1.14 -5.95
C GLU A 37 -10.58 0.30 -6.69
N ARG A 38 -11.73 0.01 -6.05
CA ARG A 38 -12.86 -0.59 -6.76
C ARG A 38 -13.43 0.36 -7.81
N ASN A 39 -13.63 1.63 -7.46
CA ASN A 39 -14.08 2.64 -8.42
C ASN A 39 -13.10 2.79 -9.60
N LEU A 40 -11.78 2.79 -9.32
CA LEU A 40 -10.73 2.85 -10.34
C LEU A 40 -10.56 1.56 -11.16
N ALA A 41 -11.06 0.42 -10.68
CA ALA A 41 -11.05 -0.85 -11.40
C ALA A 41 -12.25 -0.99 -12.34
N ASP A 42 -13.38 -0.37 -11.99
CA ASP A 42 -14.58 -0.33 -12.82
C ASP A 42 -14.48 0.72 -13.95
N MET A 43 -13.59 1.71 -13.81
CA MET A 43 -13.31 2.75 -14.82
C MET A 43 -12.29 2.27 -15.88
N PRO A 44 -12.40 2.77 -17.12
CA PRO A 44 -11.41 2.49 -18.16
C PRO A 44 -10.07 3.20 -17.84
N PRO A 45 -8.94 2.69 -18.37
CA PRO A 45 -7.60 3.10 -17.95
C PRO A 45 -7.26 4.58 -18.25
N ASP A 46 -7.89 5.16 -19.27
CA ASP A 46 -7.79 6.57 -19.67
C ASP A 46 -8.50 7.51 -18.69
N GLU A 47 -9.70 7.16 -18.24
CA GLU A 47 -10.43 7.91 -17.21
C GLU A 47 -9.76 7.77 -15.84
N ALA A 48 -9.29 6.57 -15.52
CA ALA A 48 -8.57 6.34 -14.27
C ALA A 48 -7.26 7.15 -14.17
N ALA A 49 -6.55 7.34 -15.29
CA ALA A 49 -5.35 8.18 -15.33
C ALA A 49 -5.68 9.65 -15.05
N LYS A 50 -6.74 10.19 -15.66
CA LYS A 50 -7.22 11.55 -15.39
C LYS A 50 -7.65 11.71 -13.93
N TYR A 51 -8.37 10.73 -13.38
CA TYR A 51 -8.79 10.74 -11.98
C TYR A 51 -7.60 10.79 -11.01
N CYS A 52 -6.52 10.06 -11.33
CA CYS A 52 -5.28 10.06 -10.55
C CYS A 52 -4.58 11.43 -10.60
N GLU A 53 -4.53 12.08 -11.76
CA GLU A 53 -3.95 13.42 -11.92
C GLU A 53 -4.76 14.50 -11.18
N GLU A 54 -6.08 14.51 -11.37
CA GLU A 54 -6.99 15.49 -10.75
C GLU A 54 -6.98 15.41 -9.23
N ASN A 55 -7.04 14.20 -8.68
CA ASN A 55 -7.05 13.98 -7.25
C ASN A 55 -5.64 13.92 -6.63
N LYS A 56 -4.58 14.14 -7.42
CA LYS A 56 -3.16 13.97 -7.00
C LYS A 56 -2.93 12.67 -6.24
N THR A 57 -3.65 11.63 -6.65
CA THR A 57 -3.73 10.36 -5.94
C THR A 57 -3.14 9.29 -6.84
N GLN A 58 -2.20 8.52 -6.31
CA GLN A 58 -1.59 7.40 -7.04
C GLN A 58 -2.31 6.11 -6.66
N ARG A 59 -2.48 5.21 -7.64
CA ARG A 59 -2.96 3.84 -7.37
C ARG A 59 -2.03 3.16 -6.36
N SER A 60 -2.59 2.72 -5.25
CA SER A 60 -1.87 1.99 -4.21
C SER A 60 -1.78 0.50 -4.50
N VAL A 61 -2.60 -0.05 -5.41
CA VAL A 61 -2.48 -1.45 -5.84
C VAL A 61 -1.10 -1.74 -6.46
N GLN A 62 -0.56 -0.82 -7.26
CA GLN A 62 0.76 -0.99 -7.89
C GLN A 62 1.89 -1.03 -6.83
N SER A 63 1.82 -0.17 -5.81
CA SER A 63 2.83 -0.12 -4.76
C SER A 63 2.72 -1.30 -3.78
N ILE A 64 1.52 -1.84 -3.56
CA ILE A 64 1.30 -3.07 -2.78
C ILE A 64 1.96 -4.27 -3.48
N CYS A 65 1.67 -4.48 -4.76
CA CYS A 65 2.23 -5.60 -5.52
C CYS A 65 3.78 -5.57 -5.49
N CYS A 66 4.37 -4.41 -5.77
CA CYS A 66 5.82 -4.23 -5.70
C CYS A 66 6.39 -4.50 -4.30
N THR A 67 5.71 -4.07 -3.23
CA THR A 67 6.20 -4.26 -1.86
C THR A 67 6.12 -5.72 -1.43
N VAL A 68 5.01 -6.40 -1.73
CA VAL A 68 4.83 -7.83 -1.40
C VAL A 68 5.88 -8.69 -2.08
N VAL A 69 6.13 -8.46 -3.38
CA VAL A 69 7.15 -9.18 -4.14
C VAL A 69 8.55 -8.92 -3.56
N LYS A 70 8.89 -7.66 -3.24
CA LYS A 70 10.17 -7.31 -2.60
C LYS A 70 10.36 -7.99 -1.24
N CYS A 71 9.34 -7.95 -0.37
CA CYS A 71 9.39 -8.59 0.95
C CYS A 71 9.52 -10.12 0.84
N LEU A 72 8.82 -10.74 -0.11
CA LEU A 72 8.92 -12.19 -0.34
C LEU A 72 10.32 -12.58 -0.81
N ILE A 73 10.88 -11.85 -1.79
CA ILE A 73 12.24 -12.11 -2.29
C ILE A 73 13.27 -11.92 -1.19
N ALA A 74 13.15 -10.87 -0.36
CA ALA A 74 14.07 -10.64 0.75
C ALA A 74 14.03 -11.79 1.78
N LYS A 75 12.84 -12.22 2.20
CA LYS A 75 12.68 -13.32 3.16
C LYS A 75 13.22 -14.65 2.60
N LEU A 76 12.96 -14.95 1.34
CA LEU A 76 13.49 -16.15 0.67
C LEU A 76 15.01 -16.09 0.46
N GLY A 77 15.55 -14.92 0.10
CA GLY A 77 17.00 -14.71 -0.07
C GLY A 77 17.78 -14.89 1.24
N THR A 78 17.27 -14.38 2.36
CA THR A 78 17.86 -14.61 3.68
C THR A 78 17.81 -16.09 4.07
N LEU A 79 16.72 -16.80 3.76
CA LEU A 79 16.60 -18.23 4.02
C LEU A 79 17.62 -19.05 3.20
N LEU A 80 17.79 -18.72 1.92
CA LEU A 80 18.76 -19.39 1.05
C LEU A 80 20.19 -19.18 1.54
N TRP A 81 20.53 -17.96 1.99
CA TRP A 81 21.84 -17.67 2.56
C TRP A 81 22.09 -18.44 3.88
N LEU A 82 21.09 -18.55 4.76
CA LEU A 82 21.22 -19.36 5.99
C LEU A 82 21.34 -20.86 5.74
N CYS A 83 20.77 -21.37 4.64
CA CYS A 83 20.82 -22.80 4.31
C CYS A 83 22.10 -23.22 3.57
N TYR A 84 22.76 -22.30 2.86
CA TYR A 84 23.89 -22.61 1.97
C TYR A 84 25.14 -21.74 2.19
N GLY A 85 25.13 -20.85 3.18
CA GLY A 85 26.22 -19.93 3.53
C GLY A 85 26.91 -20.28 4.84
#